data_AF-A0A3N5B8V1-F1
#
_entry.id   AF-A0A3N5B8V1-F1
#
_cell.length_a   1.000
_cell.length_b   1.000
_cell.length_c   1.000
_cell.angle_alpha   90.00
_cell.angle_beta   90.00
_cell.angle_gamma   90.00
#
_symmetry.space_group_name_H-M   'P 1'
#
loop_
_entity.id
_entity.type
_entity.pdbx_description
1 polymer ?
#
loop_
_entity_poly.entity_id
_entity_poly.type
_entity_poly.pdbx_seq_one_letter_code
_entity_poly.pdbx_strand_id
1 'polypeptide(L)'
;MFITYIKDNLYSLLSLLLGVFPSILLSVLVTFQVTNFYWGLIITTLFFTFILVQLILLVLGYRHRSNKVMLFIGLLIFLYNMLIILSLVSLGFY
;
A
#
# COMPACT_ATOMS: atom_id res chain seq x y z
N MET A 1 28.36 -12.99 4.06
CA MET A 1 27.57 -13.10 2.81
C MET A 1 26.16 -13.64 3.06
N PHE A 2 26.00 -14.73 3.81
CA PHE A 2 24.67 -15.30 4.14
C PHE A 2 23.83 -14.40 5.07
N ILE A 3 24.45 -13.80 6.10
CA ILE A 3 23.77 -12.94 7.07
C ILE A 3 23.27 -11.62 6.45
N THR A 4 24.05 -11.04 5.53
CA THR A 4 23.65 -9.86 4.76
C THR A 4 22.45 -10.18 3.87
N TYR A 5 22.46 -11.34 3.20
CA TYR A 5 21.36 -11.80 2.37
C TYR A 5 20.06 -12.00 3.18
N ILE A 6 20.14 -12.59 4.38
CA ILE A 6 18.97 -12.75 5.28
C ILE A 6 18.41 -11.39 5.70
N LYS A 7 19.28 -10.43 6.05
CA LYS A 7 18.85 -9.08 6.42
C LYS A 7 18.16 -8.36 5.27
N ASP A 8 18.73 -8.41 4.06
CA ASP A 8 18.16 -7.75 2.89
C ASP A 8 16.79 -8.33 2.51
N ASN A 9 16.64 -9.65 2.63
CA ASN A 9 15.34 -10.31 2.42
C ASN A 9 14.31 -9.94 3.49
N LEU A 10 14.74 -9.81 4.76
CA LEU A 10 13.84 -9.39 5.84
C LEU A 10 13.32 -7.97 5.62
N TYR A 11 14.16 -7.03 5.18
CA TYR A 11 13.73 -5.67 4.85
C TYR A 11 12.80 -5.62 3.63
N SER A 12 13.04 -6.47 2.64
CA SER A 12 12.12 -6.62 1.52
C SER A 12 10.75 -7.11 1.97
N LEU A 13 10.73 -8.20 2.74
CA LEU A 13 9.52 -8.77 3.30
C LEU A 13 8.75 -7.74 4.14
N LEU A 14 9.46 -6.94 4.94
CA LEU A 14 8.86 -5.91 5.79
C LEU A 14 8.24 -4.78 4.97
N SER A 15 8.90 -4.33 3.90
CA SER A 15 8.33 -3.33 2.99
C SER A 15 7.09 -3.86 2.26
N LEU A 16 7.09 -5.15 1.91
CA LEU A 16 5.97 -5.84 1.27
C LEU A 16 4.78 -5.96 2.24
N LEU A 17 5.03 -6.36 3.48
CA LEU A 17 4.01 -6.42 4.53
C LEU A 17 3.44 -5.04 4.84
N LEU A 18 4.27 -4.02 5.00
CA LEU A 18 3.81 -2.65 5.30
C LEU A 18 3.12 -1.97 4.11
N GLY A 19 3.49 -2.32 2.88
CA GLY A 19 2.92 -1.71 1.67
C GLY A 19 1.67 -2.43 1.16
N VAL A 20 1.78 -3.75 0.94
CA VAL A 20 0.76 -4.55 0.23
C VAL A 20 -0.38 -4.99 1.14
N PHE A 21 -0.08 -5.31 2.40
CA PHE A 21 -1.11 -5.79 3.33
C PHE A 21 -2.20 -4.75 3.61
N PRO A 22 -1.89 -3.47 3.90
CA PRO A 22 -2.92 -2.45 4.11
C PRO A 22 -3.80 -2.27 2.87
N SER A 23 -3.23 -2.38 1.68
CA SER A 23 -4.00 -2.21 0.44
C SER A 23 -4.94 -3.35 0.11
N ILE A 24 -4.58 -4.59 0.45
CA ILE A 24 -5.52 -5.72 0.35
C ILE A 24 -6.65 -5.53 1.35
N LEU A 25 -6.34 -5.10 2.58
CA LEU A 25 -7.34 -4.84 3.60
C LEU A 25 -8.29 -3.70 3.19
N LEU A 26 -7.75 -2.67 2.54
CA LEU A 26 -8.50 -1.54 1.98
C LEU A 26 -9.44 -2.00 0.84
N SER A 27 -8.99 -2.89 -0.05
CA SER A 27 -9.83 -3.44 -1.12
C SER A 27 -11.02 -4.22 -0.59
N VAL A 28 -10.78 -5.01 0.46
CA VAL A 28 -11.81 -5.81 1.13
C VAL A 28 -12.81 -4.91 1.86
N LEU A 29 -12.34 -3.88 2.58
CA LEU A 29 -13.23 -2.93 3.25
C LEU A 29 -14.11 -2.16 2.25
N VAL A 30 -13.56 -1.78 1.11
CA VAL A 30 -14.29 -1.10 0.04
C VAL A 30 -15.37 -1.99 -0.54
N THR A 31 -15.09 -3.25 -0.86
CA THR A 31 -16.09 -4.15 -1.47
C THR A 31 -17.30 -4.39 -0.57
N PHE A 32 -17.13 -4.32 0.75
CA PHE A 32 -18.23 -4.45 1.70
C PHE A 32 -19.06 -3.16 1.89
N GLN A 33 -18.51 -1.98 1.61
CA GLN A 33 -19.22 -0.71 1.86
C GLN A 33 -19.94 -0.11 0.65
N VAL A 34 -19.61 -0.52 -0.57
CA VAL A 34 -20.19 0.09 -1.78
C VAL A 34 -21.61 -0.41 -2.04
N THR A 35 -22.60 0.37 -1.59
CA THR A 35 -24.02 0.17 -1.93
C THR A 35 -24.45 0.94 -3.19
N ASN A 36 -23.70 1.97 -3.59
CA ASN A 36 -24.00 2.83 -4.75
C ASN A 36 -23.01 2.63 -5.91
N PHE A 37 -23.52 2.39 -7.13
CA PHE A 37 -22.74 2.10 -8.33
C PHE A 37 -21.70 3.19 -8.68
N TYR A 38 -22.08 4.47 -8.61
CA TYR A 38 -21.18 5.59 -8.92
C TYR A 38 -20.02 5.72 -7.93
N TRP A 39 -20.28 5.53 -6.63
CA TRP A 39 -19.25 5.50 -5.60
C TRP A 39 -18.34 4.29 -5.77
N GLY A 40 -18.88 3.14 -6.16
CA GLY A 40 -18.09 1.96 -6.51
C GLY A 40 -17.09 2.20 -7.64
N LEU A 41 -17.51 2.93 -8.68
CA LEU A 41 -16.67 3.24 -9.83
C LEU A 41 -15.52 4.21 -9.46
N ILE A 42 -15.80 5.21 -8.61
CA ILE A 42 -14.78 6.13 -8.10
C ILE A 42 -13.77 5.38 -7.21
N ILE A 43 -14.25 4.52 -6.32
CA ILE A 43 -13.36 3.82 -5.40
C ILE A 43 -12.54 2.75 -6.13
N THR A 44 -13.10 2.05 -7.13
CA THR A 44 -12.34 1.11 -7.96
C THR A 44 -11.25 1.79 -8.78
N THR A 45 -11.52 2.97 -9.34
CA THR A 45 -10.49 3.75 -10.06
C THR A 45 -9.40 4.29 -9.11
N LEU A 46 -9.76 4.75 -7.91
CA LEU A 46 -8.79 5.10 -6.87
C LEU A 46 -7.96 3.90 -6.45
N PHE A 47 -8.55 2.71 -6.34
CA PHE A 47 -7.85 1.49 -5.98
C PHE A 47 -6.83 1.05 -7.05
N PHE A 48 -7.19 1.14 -8.34
CA PHE A 48 -6.26 0.80 -9.43
C PHE A 48 -5.11 1.79 -9.56
N THR A 49 -5.40 3.10 -9.48
CA THR A 49 -4.34 4.13 -9.49
C THR A 49 -3.41 3.96 -8.31
N PHE A 50 -3.96 3.61 -7.15
CA PHE A 50 -3.22 3.29 -5.94
C PHE A 50 -2.27 2.08 -6.11
N ILE A 51 -2.73 0.96 -6.67
CA ILE A 51 -1.88 -0.22 -6.92
C ILE A 51 -0.70 0.17 -7.83
N LEU A 52 -0.97 0.94 -8.88
CA LEU A 52 0.04 1.35 -9.84
C LEU A 52 1.11 2.23 -9.19
N VAL A 53 0.73 3.18 -8.34
CA VAL A 53 1.66 4.02 -7.57
C VAL A 53 2.50 3.17 -6.61
N GLN A 54 1.91 2.22 -5.90
CA GLN A 54 2.65 1.30 -5.03
C GLN A 54 3.71 0.51 -5.78
N LEU A 55 3.35 -0.02 -6.94
CA LEU A 55 4.24 -0.87 -7.74
C LEU A 55 5.43 -0.06 -8.25
N ILE A 56 5.20 1.18 -8.71
CA ILE A 56 6.25 2.12 -9.12
C ILE A 56 7.21 2.42 -7.95
N LEU A 57 6.66 2.72 -6.76
CA LEU A 57 7.44 3.02 -5.57
C LEU A 57 8.27 1.81 -5.10
N LEU A 58 7.71 0.61 -5.12
CA LEU A 58 8.42 -0.64 -4.82
C LEU A 58 9.56 -0.90 -5.80
N VAL A 59 9.32 -0.71 -7.11
CA VAL A 59 10.35 -0.86 -8.15
C VAL A 59 11.48 0.17 -7.96
N LEU A 60 11.14 1.43 -7.64
CA LEU A 60 12.11 2.47 -7.31
C LEU A 60 12.94 2.10 -6.08
N GLY A 61 12.30 1.60 -5.02
CA GLY A 61 12.97 1.14 -3.81
C GLY A 61 13.94 -0.01 -4.08
N TYR A 62 13.51 -0.99 -4.88
CA TYR A 62 14.34 -2.12 -5.29
C TYR A 62 15.55 -1.70 -6.13
N ARG A 63 15.38 -0.73 -7.04
CA ARG A 63 16.48 -0.21 -7.86
C ARG A 63 17.58 0.44 -7.03
N HIS A 64 17.22 1.10 -5.94
CA HIS A 64 18.17 1.89 -5.16
C HIS A 64 19.08 1.03 -4.24
N ARG A 65 18.82 -0.29 -4.13
CA ARG A 65 19.56 -1.30 -3.32
C ARG A 65 19.89 -0.87 -1.88
N SER A 66 19.17 0.12 -1.36
CA SER A 66 19.39 0.67 -0.02
C SER A 66 18.20 0.31 0.85
N ASN A 67 18.44 -0.56 1.84
CA ASN A 67 17.39 -0.99 2.77
C ASN A 67 16.73 0.19 3.49
N LYS A 68 17.46 1.29 3.73
CA LYS A 68 16.91 2.52 4.32
C LYS A 68 15.88 3.18 3.40
N VAL A 69 16.16 3.20 2.10
CA VAL A 69 15.26 3.77 1.08
C VAL A 69 14.02 2.88 0.92
N MET A 70 14.20 1.55 0.91
CA MET A 70 13.08 0.60 0.85
C MET A 70 12.16 0.69 2.07
N LEU A 71 12.72 0.80 3.28
CA LEU A 71 11.95 1.02 4.50
C LEU A 71 11.21 2.36 4.48
N PHE A 72 11.88 3.44 4.05
CA PHE A 72 11.26 4.75 3.94
C PHE A 72 10.09 4.74 2.96
N ILE A 73 10.27 4.13 1.79
CA ILE A 73 9.21 3.96 0.80
C ILE A 73 8.06 3.12 1.36
N GLY A 74 8.34 1.99 2.01
CA GLY A 74 7.32 1.17 2.66
C GLY A 74 6.53 1.94 3.73
N LEU A 75 7.20 2.77 4.53
CA LEU A 75 6.56 3.60 5.54
C LEU A 75 5.69 4.73 4.93
N LEU A 76 6.14 5.30 3.82
CA LEU A 76 5.40 6.32 3.07
C LEU A 76 4.14 5.74 2.44
N ILE A 77 4.24 4.53 1.86
CA ILE A 77 3.09 3.76 1.37
C ILE A 77 2.12 3.43 2.51
N PHE A 78 2.63 3.01 3.67
CA PHE A 78 1.81 2.71 4.84
C PHE A 78 1.02 3.94 5.33
N LEU A 79 1.69 5.10 5.47
CA LEU A 79 1.04 6.35 5.86
C LEU A 79 -0.04 6.77 4.84
N TYR A 80 0.27 6.68 3.56
CA TYR A 80 -0.67 7.01 2.50
C TYR A 80 -1.90 6.10 2.52
N ASN A 81 -1.73 4.79 2.71
CA ASN A 81 -2.84 3.84 2.91
C ASN A 81 -3.71 4.24 4.10
N MET A 82 -3.11 4.56 5.24
CA MET A 82 -3.86 4.94 6.44
C MET A 82 -4.69 6.21 6.22
N LEU A 83 -4.16 7.19 5.49
CA LEU A 83 -4.91 8.41 5.14
C LEU A 83 -6.13 8.10 4.26
N ILE A 84 -5.99 7.18 3.30
CA ILE A 84 -7.12 6.76 2.45
C ILE A 84 -8.16 5.98 3.27
N ILE A 85 -7.74 5.08 4.16
CA ILE A 85 -8.67 4.36 5.03
C ILE A 85 -9.43 5.35 5.91
N LEU A 86 -8.73 6.29 6.54
CA LEU A 86 -9.35 7.31 7.38
C LEU A 86 -10.32 8.20 6.59
N SER A 87 -10.00 8.56 5.34
CA SER A 87 -10.91 9.35 4.51
C SER A 87 -12.13 8.54 4.06
N LEU A 88 -11.98 7.26 3.70
CA LEU A 88 -13.09 6.38 3.36
C LEU A 88 -14.01 6.12 4.56
N VAL A 89 -13.43 5.85 5.74
CA VAL A 89 -14.18 5.72 6.99
C VAL A 89 -14.94 7.03 7.27
N SER A 90 -14.30 8.19 7.12
CA SER A 90 -14.97 9.48 7.31
C SER A 90 -16.11 9.73 6.32
N LEU A 91 -16.05 9.16 5.11
CA LEU A 91 -17.08 9.30 4.08
C LEU A 91 -18.23 8.28 4.26
N GLY A 92 -17.95 7.09 4.79
CA GLY A 92 -18.94 6.02 5.00
C GLY A 92 -19.78 6.14 6.28
N PHE A 93 -19.45 7.07 7.17
CA PHE A 93 -20.22 7.38 8.38
C PHE A 93 -21.13 8.62 8.24
N TYR A 94 -21.32 9.14 7.02
CA TYR A 94 -22.26 10.22 6.70
C TYR A 94 -23.33 9.77 5.70
#